data_AF-A0AAV1IW17-F1
#
_entry.id   AF-A0AAV1IW17-F1
#
_cell.length_a   1.000
_cell.length_b   1.000
_cell.length_c   1.000
_cell.angle_alpha   90.00
_cell.angle_beta   90.00
_cell.angle_gamma   90.00
#
_symmetry.space_group_name_H-M   'P 1'
#
loop_
_entity.id
_entity.type
_entity.pdbx_description
1 polymer ?
#
loop_
_entity_poly.entity_id
_entity_poly.type
_entity_poly.pdbx_seq_one_letter_code
_entity_poly.pdbx_strand_id
1 'polypeptide(L)'
;MNKLSSYTIKEIHRAYNDKFLTPTNFIDQCIERAKKTSGFNAFITLTEDLARQQSVVSEKRFKSNSKIHRLDGISVGIKDNFCTKGISTTCASNMLKNFVPTYNATIYSKLLDAGACVMGKTNLDEFAMGSGTVDSMYGPSKNPWCLDKNWRIAGGSSGGSAVAVSSGACVVAIGSDTGGSTRNPAALCGIVGFKPTYGVVSRYGLIPLVNSMDVPGILARKVEDIAATLNCIAGPDHLDSTTIQQTFSPVCIRSDFDLAKIRIGIPKEYHCKGMNEEVLETWQFVIDLLERECIISTVSLPHTSVSIAVYSILNQCEVASNMSRYDGLEYGHRADTDYSTEELYASTRCEGFNNVVRSRIFAGNYFLLRQNYEKFFLKALKLRRLISDDFRYVFNGVNRVDLLLTPTTLSDAPLYNDFVSKANRDQCALQDYCTQPANMAGIPAISIPIKLSKNKLPLSLQLMGPALSEELLLNVAKKIEDFVNFPTLNIS
;
A
#
# COMPACT_ATOMS: atom_id res chain seq x y z
N MET A 1 13.94 -5.26 27.09
CA MET A 1 13.83 -5.14 25.62
C MET A 1 12.37 -5.33 25.25
N ASN A 2 11.71 -4.31 24.68
CA ASN A 2 10.28 -4.40 24.31
C ASN A 2 10.10 -5.36 23.14
N LYS A 3 9.79 -6.64 23.41
CA LYS A 3 9.39 -7.64 22.40
C LYS A 3 8.06 -7.29 21.69
N LEU A 4 7.37 -6.23 22.12
CA LEU A 4 6.05 -5.87 21.60
C LEU A 4 6.07 -5.46 20.12
N SER A 5 7.19 -4.92 19.62
CA SER A 5 7.33 -4.58 18.20
C SER A 5 7.47 -5.81 17.30
N SER A 6 7.68 -7.01 17.84
CA SER A 6 7.73 -8.26 17.07
C SER A 6 6.43 -9.06 17.13
N TYR A 7 5.48 -8.70 18.01
CA TYR A 7 4.28 -9.51 18.18
C TYR A 7 3.34 -9.43 16.98
N THR A 8 2.75 -10.58 16.67
CA THR A 8 1.63 -10.70 15.74
C THR A 8 0.30 -10.43 16.46
N ILE A 9 -0.78 -10.23 15.71
CA ILE A 9 -2.13 -10.05 16.28
C ILE A 9 -2.48 -11.22 17.21
N LYS A 10 -2.16 -12.44 16.79
CA LYS A 10 -2.43 -13.67 17.55
C LYS A 10 -1.67 -13.69 18.87
N GLU A 11 -0.41 -13.28 18.88
CA GLU A 11 0.42 -13.22 20.08
C GLU A 11 -0.04 -12.13 21.04
N ILE A 12 -0.44 -10.96 20.52
CA ILE A 12 -1.02 -9.87 21.30
C ILE A 12 -2.31 -10.32 22.00
N HIS A 13 -3.23 -10.94 21.25
CA HIS A 13 -4.48 -11.46 21.81
C HIS A 13 -4.26 -12.54 22.86
N ARG A 14 -3.28 -13.42 22.65
CA ARG A 14 -2.89 -14.39 23.67
C ARG A 14 -2.41 -13.69 24.94
N ALA A 15 -1.55 -12.68 24.83
CA ALA A 15 -1.07 -11.90 25.96
C ALA A 15 -2.19 -11.15 26.69
N TYR A 16 -3.24 -10.68 25.98
CA TYR A 16 -4.43 -10.09 26.58
C TYR A 16 -5.24 -11.10 27.39
N ASN A 17 -5.50 -12.28 26.82
CA ASN A 17 -6.25 -13.34 27.49
C ASN A 17 -5.50 -13.86 28.73
N ASP A 18 -4.19 -14.00 28.62
CA ASP A 18 -3.31 -14.45 29.70
C ASP A 18 -3.01 -13.33 30.72
N LYS A 19 -3.53 -12.10 30.49
CA LYS A 19 -3.38 -10.90 31.34
C LYS A 19 -1.94 -10.42 31.53
N PHE A 20 -1.01 -10.85 30.67
CA PHE A 20 0.36 -10.33 30.63
C PHE A 20 0.45 -8.95 30.00
N LEU A 21 -0.54 -8.60 29.19
CA LEU A 21 -0.68 -7.31 28.53
C LEU A 21 -2.15 -6.91 28.57
N THR A 22 -2.45 -5.62 28.54
CA THR A 22 -3.82 -5.13 28.34
C THR A 22 -3.88 -4.28 27.07
N PRO A 23 -5.06 -4.14 26.42
CA PRO A 23 -5.22 -3.23 25.29
C PRO A 23 -4.76 -1.81 25.61
N THR A 24 -5.10 -1.27 26.80
CA THR A 24 -4.65 0.07 27.20
C THR A 24 -3.14 0.18 27.29
N ASN A 25 -2.47 -0.75 27.99
CA ASN A 25 -1.02 -0.73 28.14
C ASN A 25 -0.30 -0.92 26.79
N PHE A 26 -0.83 -1.77 25.92
CA PHE A 26 -0.29 -2.00 24.58
C PHE A 26 -0.37 -0.76 23.69
N ILE A 27 -1.54 -0.11 23.65
CA ILE A 27 -1.73 1.09 22.83
C ILE A 27 -0.87 2.25 23.36
N ASP A 28 -0.73 2.38 24.67
CA ASP A 28 0.17 3.37 25.27
C ASP A 28 1.62 3.17 24.81
N GLN A 29 2.10 1.91 24.79
CA GLN A 29 3.43 1.60 24.28
C GLN A 29 3.58 1.88 22.78
N CYS A 30 2.52 1.66 21.99
CA CYS A 30 2.49 2.02 20.57
C CYS A 30 2.55 3.55 20.37
N ILE A 31 1.84 4.32 21.20
CA ILE A 31 1.88 5.80 21.18
C ILE A 31 3.29 6.30 21.52
N GLU A 32 3.90 5.78 22.59
CA GLU A 32 5.26 6.15 22.98
C GLU A 32 6.28 5.76 21.90
N ARG A 33 6.07 4.62 21.23
CA ARG A 33 6.88 4.24 20.07
C ARG A 33 6.71 5.22 18.91
N ALA A 34 5.49 5.64 18.59
CA ALA A 34 5.21 6.61 17.53
C ALA A 34 5.91 7.96 17.81
N LYS A 35 5.86 8.44 19.06
CA LYS A 35 6.57 9.66 19.49
C LYS A 35 8.08 9.54 19.38
N LYS A 36 8.65 8.44 19.89
CA LYS A 36 10.10 8.18 19.84
C LYS A 36 10.62 8.07 18.40
N THR A 37 9.78 7.61 17.48
CA THR A 37 10.13 7.38 16.07
C THR A 37 9.63 8.50 15.14
N SER A 38 9.17 9.62 15.71
CA SER A 38 8.65 10.78 14.97
C SER A 38 9.65 11.36 13.96
N GLY A 39 10.97 11.20 14.19
CA GLY A 39 12.02 11.59 13.24
C GLY A 39 11.98 10.88 11.89
N PHE A 40 11.28 9.74 11.77
CA PHE A 40 11.00 9.08 10.48
C PHE A 40 9.75 9.59 9.77
N ASN A 41 8.97 10.45 10.43
CA ASN A 41 7.80 11.14 9.87
C ASN A 41 6.73 10.17 9.32
N ALA A 42 6.33 9.21 10.15
CA ALA A 42 5.32 8.20 9.79
C ALA A 42 3.89 8.74 9.79
N PHE A 43 3.57 9.67 10.69
CA PHE A 43 2.23 10.22 10.90
C PHE A 43 2.17 11.71 10.58
N ILE A 44 1.13 12.12 9.85
CA ILE A 44 0.72 13.53 9.71
C ILE A 44 -0.07 13.96 10.94
N THR A 45 -0.95 13.08 11.43
CA THR A 45 -1.76 13.33 12.63
C THR A 45 -1.74 12.09 13.50
N LEU A 46 -1.31 12.22 14.75
CA LEU A 46 -1.42 11.17 15.75
C LEU A 46 -2.69 11.40 16.57
N THR A 47 -3.52 10.37 16.76
CA THR A 47 -4.81 10.46 17.45
C THR A 47 -4.74 9.79 18.82
N GLU A 48 -3.84 10.28 19.67
CA GLU A 48 -3.51 9.66 20.97
C GLU A 48 -4.73 9.45 21.87
N ASP A 49 -5.53 10.50 22.07
CA ASP A 49 -6.70 10.44 22.94
C ASP A 49 -7.75 9.46 22.41
N LEU A 50 -7.98 9.47 21.10
CA LEU A 50 -8.89 8.52 20.45
C LEU A 50 -8.41 7.08 20.60
N ALA A 51 -7.13 6.82 20.35
CA ALA A 51 -6.54 5.49 20.48
C ALA A 51 -6.65 4.97 21.92
N ARG A 52 -6.40 5.84 22.92
CA ARG A 52 -6.58 5.53 24.35
C ARG A 52 -8.03 5.26 24.72
N GLN A 53 -8.97 6.04 24.20
CA GLN A 53 -10.39 5.80 24.42
C GLN A 53 -10.83 4.46 23.84
N GLN A 54 -10.43 4.14 22.60
CA GLN A 54 -10.73 2.88 21.94
C GLN A 54 -10.14 1.67 22.69
N SER A 55 -8.92 1.81 23.22
CA SER A 55 -8.26 0.74 23.96
C SER A 55 -8.93 0.45 25.30
N VAL A 56 -9.49 1.46 25.99
CA VAL A 56 -10.32 1.26 27.19
C VAL A 56 -11.58 0.46 26.87
N VAL A 57 -12.24 0.74 25.74
CA VAL A 57 -13.43 -0.01 25.31
C VAL A 57 -13.05 -1.46 24.95
N SER A 58 -11.93 -1.65 24.24
CA SER A 58 -11.39 -2.99 23.95
C SER A 58 -11.11 -3.78 25.23
N GLU A 59 -10.44 -3.18 26.21
CA GLU A 59 -10.12 -3.85 27.46
C GLU A 59 -11.37 -4.29 28.23
N LYS A 60 -12.45 -3.49 28.19
CA LYS A 60 -13.74 -3.91 28.75
C LYS A 60 -14.29 -5.15 28.06
N ARG A 61 -14.14 -5.28 26.73
CA ARG A 61 -14.57 -6.48 25.99
C ARG A 61 -13.78 -7.72 26.38
N PHE A 62 -12.46 -7.60 26.50
CA PHE A 62 -11.59 -8.67 27.01
C PHE A 62 -11.90 -9.07 28.45
N LYS A 63 -12.25 -8.12 29.34
CA LYS A 63 -12.61 -8.40 30.74
C LYS A 63 -13.99 -9.07 30.90
N SER A 64 -14.91 -8.81 29.98
CA SER A 64 -16.31 -9.28 30.06
C SER A 64 -16.59 -10.54 29.27
N ASN A 65 -15.57 -11.18 28.66
CA ASN A 65 -15.73 -12.31 27.72
C ASN A 65 -16.76 -12.03 26.61
N SER A 66 -16.82 -10.77 26.16
CA SER A 66 -17.65 -10.38 25.01
C SER A 66 -17.10 -11.00 23.71
N LYS A 67 -17.89 -10.95 22.62
CA LYS A 67 -17.39 -11.33 21.30
C LYS A 67 -16.23 -10.41 20.89
N ILE A 68 -15.07 -11.00 20.67
CA ILE A 68 -13.83 -10.31 20.30
C ILE A 68 -13.56 -10.55 18.81
N HIS A 69 -13.39 -9.47 18.05
CA HIS A 69 -12.93 -9.53 16.67
C HIS A 69 -11.40 -9.64 16.61
N ARG A 70 -10.86 -10.13 15.49
CA ARG A 70 -9.40 -10.31 15.33
C ARG A 70 -8.60 -9.03 15.47
N LEU A 71 -9.18 -7.86 15.16
CA LEU A 71 -8.50 -6.56 15.30
C LEU A 71 -8.80 -5.84 16.61
N ASP A 72 -9.54 -6.47 17.53
CA ASP A 72 -9.92 -5.81 18.78
C ASP A 72 -8.68 -5.49 19.62
N GLY A 73 -8.50 -4.21 19.98
CA GLY A 73 -7.36 -3.73 20.75
C GLY A 73 -6.05 -3.61 19.97
N ILE A 74 -6.06 -3.86 18.65
CA ILE A 74 -4.86 -3.79 17.81
C ILE A 74 -4.63 -2.36 17.32
N SER A 75 -3.36 -1.90 17.33
CA SER A 75 -2.96 -0.58 16.83
C SER A 75 -2.93 -0.55 15.29
N VAL A 76 -3.71 0.35 14.71
CA VAL A 76 -3.86 0.51 13.26
C VAL A 76 -3.56 1.94 12.80
N GLY A 77 -2.66 2.09 11.82
CA GLY A 77 -2.43 3.35 11.10
C GLY A 77 -3.30 3.45 9.85
N ILE A 78 -3.77 4.65 9.51
CA ILE A 78 -4.63 4.87 8.32
C ILE A 78 -3.96 5.90 7.41
N LYS A 79 -3.67 5.56 6.16
CA LYS A 79 -3.12 6.54 5.20
C LYS A 79 -4.01 7.77 5.08
N ASP A 80 -3.40 8.96 5.00
CA ASP A 80 -4.13 10.22 5.07
C ASP A 80 -4.89 10.60 3.77
N ASN A 81 -5.15 9.63 2.90
CA ASN A 81 -6.09 9.72 1.80
C ASN A 81 -7.39 8.91 2.05
N PHE A 82 -7.58 8.35 3.24
CA PHE A 82 -8.87 7.81 3.67
C PHE A 82 -9.59 8.81 4.56
N CYS A 83 -10.83 9.14 4.21
CA CYS A 83 -11.67 10.03 4.98
C CYS A 83 -12.05 9.41 6.32
N THR A 84 -11.89 10.20 7.37
CA THR A 84 -12.15 9.82 8.76
C THR A 84 -12.96 10.93 9.40
N LYS A 85 -14.21 10.65 9.79
CA LYS A 85 -15.12 11.67 10.30
C LYS A 85 -14.53 12.36 11.54
N GLY A 86 -14.42 13.69 11.49
CA GLY A 86 -13.89 14.49 12.59
C GLY A 86 -12.36 14.43 12.78
N ILE A 87 -11.62 13.74 11.91
CA ILE A 87 -10.15 13.70 11.92
C ILE A 87 -9.65 14.23 10.58
N SER A 88 -8.73 15.19 10.60
CA SER A 88 -8.19 15.82 9.40
C SER A 88 -7.76 14.79 8.35
N THR A 89 -8.06 15.07 7.08
CA THR A 89 -7.66 14.23 5.93
C THR A 89 -7.10 15.13 4.86
N THR A 90 -5.77 15.13 4.71
CA THR A 90 -5.07 16.18 3.96
C THR A 90 -4.47 15.68 2.65
N CYS A 91 -4.38 14.36 2.47
CA CYS A 91 -3.65 13.77 1.35
C CYS A 91 -2.21 14.29 1.22
N ALA A 92 -1.60 14.74 2.34
CA ALA A 92 -0.31 15.43 2.37
C ALA A 92 -0.23 16.67 1.45
N SER A 93 -1.35 17.36 1.22
CA SER A 93 -1.47 18.48 0.28
C SER A 93 -1.93 19.76 0.97
N ASN A 94 -1.36 20.89 0.54
CA ASN A 94 -1.85 22.21 0.94
C ASN A 94 -3.33 22.40 0.56
N MET A 95 -3.77 21.77 -0.54
CA MET A 95 -5.15 21.80 -1.01
C MET A 95 -6.16 21.32 0.03
N LEU A 96 -5.79 20.35 0.89
CA LEU A 96 -6.69 19.76 1.88
C LEU A 96 -6.18 19.93 3.32
N LYS A 97 -5.22 20.83 3.57
CA LYS A 97 -4.61 21.05 4.89
C LYS A 97 -5.62 21.27 6.04
N ASN A 98 -6.77 21.87 5.72
CA ASN A 98 -7.84 22.20 6.66
C ASN A 98 -9.10 21.32 6.49
N PHE A 99 -9.03 20.27 5.67
CA PHE A 99 -10.20 19.44 5.38
C PHE A 99 -10.47 18.42 6.49
N VAL A 100 -11.62 18.57 7.15
CA VAL A 100 -12.13 17.62 8.14
C VAL A 100 -13.38 16.94 7.56
N PRO A 101 -13.30 15.66 7.15
CA PRO A 101 -14.44 14.96 6.58
C PRO A 101 -15.62 14.87 7.56
N THR A 102 -16.84 14.95 7.01
CA THR A 102 -18.10 14.75 7.75
C THR A 102 -18.57 13.29 7.73
N TYR A 103 -17.83 12.41 7.05
CA TYR A 103 -18.15 11.00 6.83
C TYR A 103 -16.90 10.12 6.98
N ASN A 104 -17.13 8.82 7.14
CA ASN A 104 -16.09 7.80 7.22
C ASN A 104 -15.94 7.10 5.88
N ALA A 105 -14.70 6.77 5.51
CA ALA A 105 -14.42 5.71 4.56
C ALA A 105 -14.94 4.37 5.10
N THR A 106 -15.43 3.49 4.21
CA THR A 106 -16.00 2.19 4.62
C THR A 106 -14.99 1.34 5.38
N ILE A 107 -13.72 1.37 4.98
CA ILE A 107 -12.64 0.64 5.67
C ILE A 107 -12.47 1.14 7.10
N TYR A 108 -12.50 2.46 7.31
CA TYR A 108 -12.37 3.03 8.64
C TYR A 108 -13.52 2.58 9.53
N SER A 109 -14.77 2.61 9.04
CA SER A 109 -15.92 2.09 9.77
C SER A 109 -15.76 0.61 10.13
N LYS A 110 -15.38 -0.25 9.16
CA LYS A 110 -15.15 -1.68 9.40
C LYS A 110 -14.05 -1.96 10.44
N LEU A 111 -13.01 -1.13 10.47
CA LEU A 111 -11.95 -1.24 11.48
C LEU A 111 -12.44 -0.85 12.88
N LEU A 112 -13.23 0.21 13.00
CA LEU A 112 -13.87 0.60 14.27
C LEU A 112 -14.80 -0.49 14.78
N ASP A 113 -15.63 -1.06 13.90
CA ASP A 113 -16.55 -2.15 14.24
C ASP A 113 -15.80 -3.41 14.69
N ALA A 114 -14.62 -3.66 14.11
CA ALA A 114 -13.72 -4.73 14.52
C ALA A 114 -12.94 -4.43 15.83
N GLY A 115 -13.17 -3.28 16.46
CA GLY A 115 -12.55 -2.90 17.73
C GLY A 115 -11.10 -2.43 17.62
N ALA A 116 -10.63 -2.09 16.42
CA ALA A 116 -9.28 -1.59 16.21
C ALA A 116 -9.06 -0.23 16.90
N CYS A 117 -7.84 -0.02 17.39
CA CYS A 117 -7.41 1.25 17.97
C CYS A 117 -6.64 2.03 16.92
N VAL A 118 -7.22 3.11 16.43
CA VAL A 118 -6.66 3.93 15.34
C VAL A 118 -5.62 4.88 15.91
N MET A 119 -4.38 4.66 15.51
CA MET A 119 -3.22 5.43 15.99
C MET A 119 -3.14 6.81 15.36
N GLY A 120 -3.62 6.96 14.12
CA GLY A 120 -3.64 8.24 13.43
C GLY A 120 -3.57 8.12 11.91
N LYS A 121 -3.32 9.27 11.28
CA LYS A 121 -3.23 9.45 9.83
C LYS A 121 -1.77 9.39 9.38
N THR A 122 -1.42 8.40 8.56
CA THR A 122 -0.03 8.17 8.14
C THR A 122 0.32 9.00 6.90
N ASN A 123 1.58 9.45 6.83
CA ASN A 123 2.12 10.27 5.76
C ASN A 123 2.15 9.53 4.40
N LEU A 124 2.19 10.30 3.32
CA LEU A 124 2.12 9.85 1.93
C LEU A 124 2.70 10.89 0.97
N ASP A 125 3.06 10.49 -0.25
CA ASP A 125 3.24 11.46 -1.34
C ASP A 125 1.91 12.19 -1.61
N GLU A 126 2.00 13.48 -1.97
CA GLU A 126 0.82 14.33 -2.19
C GLU A 126 -0.19 13.66 -3.14
N PHE A 127 -1.44 13.51 -2.69
CA PHE A 127 -2.51 12.80 -3.42
C PHE A 127 -2.12 11.41 -3.95
N ALA A 128 -1.27 10.71 -3.20
CA ALA A 128 -0.72 9.41 -3.56
C ALA A 128 0.18 9.40 -4.82
N MET A 129 0.65 10.57 -5.29
CA MET A 129 1.38 10.75 -6.55
C MET A 129 2.91 10.68 -6.37
N GLY A 130 3.43 9.50 -6.03
CA GLY A 130 4.88 9.29 -5.93
C GLY A 130 5.23 7.88 -5.49
N SER A 131 6.53 7.61 -5.46
CA SER A 131 7.12 6.31 -5.13
C SER A 131 8.18 6.41 -4.03
N GLY A 132 8.19 7.49 -3.25
CA GLY A 132 9.24 7.76 -2.25
C GLY A 132 8.76 8.36 -0.94
N THR A 133 7.51 8.86 -0.88
CA THR A 133 6.99 9.67 0.23
C THR A 133 7.90 10.87 0.50
N VAL A 134 8.29 11.55 -0.58
CA VAL A 134 9.16 12.75 -0.56
C VAL A 134 8.41 14.02 -0.96
N ASP A 135 7.26 13.88 -1.61
CA ASP A 135 6.47 14.98 -2.13
C ASP A 135 5.40 15.49 -1.13
N SER A 136 5.43 15.00 0.11
CA SER A 136 4.51 15.41 1.19
C SER A 136 4.75 16.86 1.63
N MET A 137 3.69 17.65 1.81
CA MET A 137 3.80 18.98 2.42
C MET A 137 4.29 18.94 3.88
N TYR A 138 4.14 17.80 4.56
CA TYR A 138 4.58 17.58 5.95
C TYR A 138 6.03 17.06 6.02
N GLY A 139 6.74 17.07 4.88
CA GLY A 139 8.10 16.57 4.76
C GLY A 139 8.17 15.06 4.50
N PRO A 140 9.36 14.56 4.14
CA PRO A 140 9.51 13.18 3.69
C PRO A 140 9.40 12.16 4.82
N SER A 141 8.91 10.96 4.51
CA SER A 141 9.06 9.79 5.39
C SER A 141 10.40 9.08 5.14
N LYS A 142 11.12 8.76 6.22
CA LYS A 142 12.46 8.17 6.16
C LYS A 142 12.40 6.67 6.46
N ASN A 143 13.21 5.89 5.76
CA ASN A 143 13.27 4.45 5.96
C ASN A 143 13.87 4.10 7.34
N PRO A 144 13.17 3.30 8.17
CA PRO A 144 13.63 3.01 9.53
C PRO A 144 14.82 2.05 9.60
N TRP A 145 15.19 1.39 8.49
CA TRP A 145 16.40 0.56 8.40
C TRP A 145 17.70 1.37 8.24
N CYS A 146 17.62 2.71 8.09
CA CYS A 146 18.80 3.56 7.94
C CYS A 146 18.66 4.86 8.75
N LEU A 147 19.55 5.02 9.74
CA LEU A 147 19.52 6.12 10.72
C LEU A 147 20.61 7.20 10.51
N ASP A 148 21.45 7.07 9.48
CA ASP A 148 22.60 7.96 9.25
C ASP A 148 22.27 9.14 8.31
N LYS A 149 23.20 10.10 8.17
CA LYS A 149 23.13 11.29 7.31
C LYS A 149 22.75 10.97 5.85
N ASN A 150 23.10 9.78 5.38
CA ASN A 150 22.74 9.24 4.07
C ASN A 150 21.44 8.41 4.14
N TRP A 151 20.38 9.03 4.65
CA TRP A 151 19.11 8.35 4.86
C TRP A 151 18.44 7.93 3.54
N ARG A 152 17.59 6.91 3.63
CA ARG A 152 16.96 6.24 2.50
C ARG A 152 15.47 6.54 2.43
N ILE A 153 14.90 6.58 1.23
CA ILE A 153 13.45 6.74 1.08
C ILE A 153 12.69 5.55 1.66
N ALA A 154 11.49 5.80 2.18
CA ALA A 154 10.59 4.74 2.68
C ALA A 154 9.80 4.03 1.56
N GLY A 155 9.99 4.45 0.30
CA GLY A 155 9.10 4.08 -0.80
C GLY A 155 7.80 4.88 -0.76
N GLY A 156 6.90 4.62 -1.71
CA GLY A 156 5.69 5.42 -1.81
C GLY A 156 4.61 4.83 -2.71
N SER A 157 3.40 5.38 -2.64
CA SER A 157 3.04 6.55 -1.85
C SER A 157 2.59 6.26 -0.41
N SER A 158 2.51 5.00 0.04
CA SER A 158 2.14 4.66 1.43
C SER A 158 3.35 4.53 2.36
N GLY A 159 4.39 5.36 2.19
CA GLY A 159 5.63 5.25 2.96
C GLY A 159 5.41 5.47 4.45
N GLY A 160 4.60 6.45 4.86
CA GLY A 160 4.29 6.66 6.28
C GLY A 160 3.61 5.45 6.92
N SER A 161 2.72 4.76 6.18
CA SER A 161 2.09 3.52 6.63
C SER A 161 3.12 2.40 6.83
N ALA A 162 4.09 2.27 5.90
CA ALA A 162 5.13 1.26 6.02
C ALA A 162 6.11 1.56 7.16
N VAL A 163 6.49 2.83 7.34
CA VAL A 163 7.32 3.27 8.47
C VAL A 163 6.63 2.97 9.80
N ALA A 164 5.33 3.29 9.93
CA ALA A 164 4.58 3.06 11.17
C ALA A 164 4.57 1.57 11.59
N VAL A 165 4.42 0.66 10.63
CA VAL A 165 4.43 -0.80 10.88
C VAL A 165 5.85 -1.30 11.15
N SER A 166 6.82 -0.87 10.34
CA SER A 166 8.22 -1.28 10.43
C SER A 166 8.89 -0.81 11.72
N SER A 167 8.53 0.39 12.21
CA SER A 167 9.03 0.93 13.48
C SER A 167 8.33 0.36 14.72
N GLY A 168 7.26 -0.43 14.54
CA GLY A 168 6.45 -0.98 15.62
C GLY A 168 5.50 0.04 16.28
N ALA A 169 5.28 1.21 15.67
CA ALA A 169 4.25 2.15 16.11
C ALA A 169 2.83 1.65 15.81
N CYS A 170 2.68 0.77 14.82
CA CYS A 170 1.45 0.04 14.52
C CYS A 170 1.74 -1.46 14.31
N VAL A 171 0.75 -2.30 14.53
CA VAL A 171 0.80 -3.71 14.10
C VAL A 171 0.45 -3.82 12.63
N VAL A 172 -0.59 -3.08 12.22
CA VAL A 172 -1.09 -3.02 10.85
C VAL A 172 -1.28 -1.57 10.42
N ALA A 173 -1.14 -1.29 9.13
CA ALA A 173 -1.59 -0.03 8.56
C ALA A 173 -2.37 -0.27 7.27
N ILE A 174 -3.33 0.62 7.01
CA ILE A 174 -4.04 0.69 5.73
C ILE A 174 -3.32 1.67 4.82
N GLY A 175 -2.94 1.20 3.64
CA GLY A 175 -2.40 2.00 2.55
C GLY A 175 -3.35 2.06 1.36
N SER A 176 -2.88 2.62 0.25
CA SER A 176 -3.53 2.51 -1.05
C SER A 176 -2.49 2.09 -2.08
N ASP A 177 -2.90 1.35 -3.10
CA ASP A 177 -2.03 0.82 -4.15
C ASP A 177 -2.67 1.08 -5.53
N THR A 178 -2.08 1.99 -6.29
CA THR A 178 -2.54 2.37 -7.63
C THR A 178 -1.60 1.85 -8.72
N GLY A 179 -0.30 1.79 -8.42
CA GLY A 179 0.74 1.23 -9.30
C GLY A 179 1.80 0.43 -8.55
N GLY A 180 1.60 0.13 -7.26
CA GLY A 180 2.64 -0.37 -6.37
C GLY A 180 2.66 0.29 -5.00
N SER A 181 1.80 1.28 -4.76
CA SER A 181 1.92 2.19 -3.63
C SER A 181 1.74 1.58 -2.23
N THR A 182 1.41 0.29 -2.13
CA THR A 182 1.46 -0.50 -0.88
C THR A 182 2.63 -1.48 -0.89
N ARG A 183 2.85 -2.16 -2.02
CA ARG A 183 3.91 -3.18 -2.18
C ARG A 183 5.32 -2.60 -2.22
N ASN A 184 5.52 -1.49 -2.92
CA ASN A 184 6.79 -0.77 -3.01
C ASN A 184 7.30 -0.30 -1.63
N PRO A 185 6.54 0.49 -0.83
CA PRO A 185 7.01 0.90 0.48
C PRO A 185 7.15 -0.28 1.46
N ALA A 186 6.30 -1.30 1.36
CA ALA A 186 6.47 -2.51 2.17
C ALA A 186 7.80 -3.23 1.85
N ALA A 187 8.13 -3.37 0.56
CA ALA A 187 9.38 -3.96 0.12
C ALA A 187 10.60 -3.22 0.65
N LEU A 188 10.59 -1.89 0.58
CA LEU A 188 11.71 -1.05 1.01
C LEU A 188 11.82 -0.94 2.53
N CYS A 189 10.72 -1.04 3.28
CA CYS A 189 10.70 -1.00 4.74
C CYS A 189 10.74 -2.37 5.41
N GLY A 190 10.90 -3.46 4.65
CA GLY A 190 11.12 -4.80 5.20
C GLY A 190 9.90 -5.37 5.92
N ILE A 191 8.72 -5.16 5.36
CA ILE A 191 7.44 -5.65 5.89
C ILE A 191 6.60 -6.25 4.76
N VAL A 192 5.50 -6.91 5.13
CA VAL A 192 4.56 -7.48 4.17
C VAL A 192 3.60 -6.39 3.68
N GLY A 193 3.44 -6.29 2.36
CA GLY A 193 2.53 -5.34 1.73
C GLY A 193 1.58 -6.05 0.78
N PHE A 194 0.28 -5.92 0.99
CA PHE A 194 -0.72 -6.67 0.25
C PHE A 194 -1.71 -5.75 -0.46
N LYS A 195 -1.88 -5.99 -1.75
CA LYS A 195 -2.91 -5.42 -2.59
C LYS A 195 -3.92 -6.52 -2.96
N PRO A 196 -5.16 -6.50 -2.46
CA PRO A 196 -6.19 -7.46 -2.84
C PRO A 196 -6.63 -7.30 -4.30
N THR A 197 -7.51 -8.18 -4.77
CA THR A 197 -8.18 -8.02 -6.08
C THR A 197 -8.94 -6.69 -6.12
N TYR A 198 -8.93 -6.02 -7.27
CA TYR A 198 -9.73 -4.80 -7.45
C TYR A 198 -11.22 -5.11 -7.19
N GLY A 199 -11.85 -4.36 -6.28
CA GLY A 199 -13.24 -4.54 -5.89
C GLY A 199 -13.50 -5.48 -4.70
N VAL A 200 -12.47 -6.14 -4.13
CA VAL A 200 -12.63 -6.93 -2.89
C VAL A 200 -12.77 -6.06 -1.65
N VAL A 201 -12.14 -4.88 -1.66
CA VAL A 201 -12.22 -3.90 -0.57
C VAL A 201 -12.74 -2.59 -1.14
N SER A 202 -13.75 -2.02 -0.46
CA SER A 202 -14.40 -0.77 -0.87
C SER A 202 -13.45 0.42 -0.95
N ARG A 203 -13.64 1.23 -1.97
CA ARG A 203 -12.95 2.52 -2.19
C ARG A 203 -13.79 3.69 -1.72
N TYR A 204 -14.98 3.48 -1.15
CA TYR A 204 -15.78 4.58 -0.60
C TYR A 204 -15.02 5.30 0.52
N GLY A 205 -14.86 6.62 0.34
CA GLY A 205 -14.07 7.49 1.21
C GLY A 205 -12.54 7.35 1.07
N LEU A 206 -12.03 6.56 0.13
CA LEU A 206 -10.67 6.71 -0.37
C LEU A 206 -10.67 7.87 -1.37
N ILE A 207 -9.91 8.92 -1.09
CA ILE A 207 -9.67 10.02 -2.02
C ILE A 207 -8.88 9.47 -3.23
N PRO A 208 -9.46 9.51 -4.44
CA PRO A 208 -8.94 8.72 -5.56
C PRO A 208 -7.74 9.37 -6.23
N LEU A 209 -6.82 8.51 -6.68
CA LEU A 209 -5.79 8.83 -7.66
C LEU A 209 -6.25 8.38 -9.06
N VAL A 210 -6.52 7.08 -9.23
CA VAL A 210 -7.08 6.48 -10.45
C VAL A 210 -8.20 5.51 -10.08
N ASN A 211 -9.45 5.86 -10.36
CA ASN A 211 -10.60 5.06 -9.96
C ASN A 211 -10.56 3.64 -10.52
N SER A 212 -10.02 3.46 -11.72
CA SER A 212 -9.94 2.15 -12.38
C SER A 212 -8.78 1.27 -11.89
N MET A 213 -7.92 1.75 -10.97
CA MET A 213 -6.71 1.04 -10.52
C MET A 213 -6.43 1.15 -9.02
N ASP A 214 -7.06 2.11 -8.31
CA ASP A 214 -6.91 2.28 -6.87
C ASP A 214 -7.44 1.07 -6.11
N VAL A 215 -6.61 0.48 -5.27
CA VAL A 215 -7.00 -0.59 -4.36
C VAL A 215 -6.53 -0.24 -2.95
N PRO A 216 -7.40 -0.26 -1.93
CA PRO A 216 -6.97 -0.18 -0.55
C PRO A 216 -6.05 -1.36 -0.20
N GLY A 217 -4.87 -1.05 0.31
CA GLY A 217 -3.82 -2.02 0.63
C GLY A 217 -3.65 -2.22 2.12
N ILE A 218 -3.03 -3.33 2.50
CA ILE A 218 -2.74 -3.69 3.89
C ILE A 218 -1.24 -3.84 4.06
N LEU A 219 -0.68 -3.23 5.11
CA LEU A 219 0.72 -3.37 5.50
C LEU A 219 0.79 -3.98 6.90
N ALA A 220 1.57 -5.04 7.06
CA ALA A 220 1.78 -5.70 8.35
C ALA A 220 3.18 -6.34 8.39
N ARG A 221 3.66 -6.75 9.57
CA ARG A 221 4.94 -7.47 9.67
C ARG A 221 4.84 -8.93 9.26
N LYS A 222 3.65 -9.52 9.37
CA LYS A 222 3.42 -10.94 9.10
C LYS A 222 2.26 -11.19 8.16
N VAL A 223 2.34 -12.24 7.35
CA VAL A 223 1.29 -12.65 6.41
C VAL A 223 -0.02 -13.00 7.13
N GLU A 224 0.04 -13.60 8.33
CA GLU A 224 -1.16 -13.91 9.10
C GLU A 224 -1.94 -12.66 9.54
N ASP A 225 -1.23 -11.56 9.82
CA ASP A 225 -1.86 -10.30 10.20
C ASP A 225 -2.54 -9.64 8.99
N ILE A 226 -1.99 -9.78 7.78
CA ILE A 226 -2.64 -9.38 6.54
C ILE A 226 -3.98 -10.10 6.38
N ALA A 227 -4.01 -11.43 6.55
CA ALA A 227 -5.23 -12.22 6.40
C ALA A 227 -6.28 -11.83 7.46
N ALA A 228 -5.86 -11.65 8.71
CA ALA A 228 -6.74 -11.20 9.79
C ALA A 228 -7.37 -9.84 9.48
N THR A 229 -6.60 -8.88 8.95
CA THR A 229 -7.12 -7.57 8.56
C THR A 229 -8.03 -7.65 7.34
N LEU A 230 -7.65 -8.40 6.30
CA LEU A 230 -8.46 -8.57 5.09
C LEU A 230 -9.86 -9.10 5.45
N ASN A 231 -9.93 -10.10 6.31
CA ASN A 231 -11.19 -10.70 6.77
C ASN A 231 -12.10 -9.71 7.53
N CYS A 232 -11.56 -8.61 8.04
CA CYS A 232 -12.36 -7.55 8.66
C CYS A 232 -12.85 -6.49 7.66
N ILE A 233 -12.08 -6.20 6.61
CA ILE A 233 -12.34 -5.04 5.74
C ILE A 233 -12.93 -5.42 4.36
N ALA A 234 -12.76 -6.66 3.91
CA ALA A 234 -13.24 -7.13 2.62
C ALA A 234 -14.76 -7.31 2.56
N GLY A 235 -15.27 -7.41 1.34
CA GLY A 235 -16.68 -7.68 1.04
C GLY A 235 -17.42 -6.49 0.41
N PRO A 236 -18.62 -6.77 -0.12
CA PRO A 236 -19.41 -5.80 -0.88
C PRO A 236 -19.74 -4.55 -0.07
N ASP A 237 -19.88 -3.44 -0.76
CA ASP A 237 -20.29 -2.16 -0.19
C ASP A 237 -21.25 -1.43 -1.12
N HIS A 238 -22.47 -1.20 -0.66
CA HIS A 238 -23.49 -0.47 -1.39
C HIS A 238 -23.11 0.99 -1.73
N LEU A 239 -22.14 1.58 -1.01
CA LEU A 239 -21.62 2.93 -1.29
C LEU A 239 -20.53 2.95 -2.37
N ASP A 240 -20.06 1.77 -2.81
CA ASP A 240 -19.07 1.62 -3.88
C ASP A 240 -19.56 0.61 -4.93
N SER A 241 -20.08 1.16 -6.02
CA SER A 241 -20.57 0.41 -7.20
C SER A 241 -19.52 -0.50 -7.86
N THR A 242 -18.24 -0.32 -7.56
CA THR A 242 -17.15 -1.14 -8.11
C THR A 242 -16.77 -2.33 -7.24
N THR A 243 -17.39 -2.46 -6.06
CA THR A 243 -17.18 -3.65 -5.23
C THR A 243 -17.77 -4.89 -5.90
N ILE A 244 -17.08 -6.01 -5.73
CA ILE A 244 -17.55 -7.31 -6.18
C ILE A 244 -18.73 -7.70 -5.30
N GLN A 245 -19.88 -7.95 -5.94
CA GLN A 245 -21.15 -8.19 -5.24
C GLN A 245 -21.24 -9.59 -4.61
N GLN A 246 -20.31 -10.49 -4.93
CA GLN A 246 -20.19 -11.79 -4.28
C GLN A 246 -19.81 -11.63 -2.81
N THR A 247 -20.45 -12.39 -1.93
CA THR A 247 -20.05 -12.48 -0.52
C THR A 247 -18.60 -12.91 -0.41
N PHE A 248 -17.82 -12.13 0.34
CA PHE A 248 -16.42 -12.46 0.59
C PHE A 248 -16.29 -13.68 1.50
N SER A 249 -15.54 -14.68 1.05
CA SER A 249 -15.17 -15.83 1.87
C SER A 249 -13.92 -15.48 2.69
N PRO A 250 -13.97 -15.56 4.03
CA PRO A 250 -12.81 -15.27 4.86
C PRO A 250 -11.63 -16.17 4.50
N VAL A 251 -10.45 -15.57 4.34
CA VAL A 251 -9.20 -16.26 4.07
C VAL A 251 -8.71 -16.99 5.31
N CYS A 252 -8.34 -18.27 5.15
CA CYS A 252 -7.71 -19.06 6.19
C CYS A 252 -6.24 -19.35 5.86
N ILE A 253 -5.32 -18.99 6.78
CA ILE A 253 -3.91 -19.39 6.70
C ILE A 253 -3.73 -20.75 7.37
N ARG A 254 -3.26 -21.71 6.59
CA ARG A 254 -3.13 -23.11 6.99
C ARG A 254 -1.68 -23.47 7.27
N SER A 255 -1.40 -23.97 8.47
CA SER A 255 -0.07 -24.47 8.83
C SER A 255 0.34 -25.69 8.00
N ASP A 256 -0.65 -26.53 7.65
CA ASP A 256 -0.51 -27.76 6.87
C ASP A 256 -0.64 -27.54 5.35
N PHE A 257 -0.60 -26.30 4.87
CA PHE A 257 -0.71 -26.02 3.43
C PHE A 257 0.39 -26.74 2.66
N ASP A 258 0.02 -27.48 1.62
CA ASP A 258 0.95 -28.25 0.78
C ASP A 258 1.22 -27.51 -0.53
N LEU A 259 2.49 -27.33 -0.85
CA LEU A 259 2.95 -26.65 -2.07
C LEU A 259 3.12 -27.60 -3.26
N ALA A 260 3.11 -28.93 -3.05
CA ALA A 260 3.55 -29.92 -4.05
C ALA A 260 2.82 -29.83 -5.40
N LYS A 261 1.56 -29.38 -5.40
CA LYS A 261 0.74 -29.26 -6.62
C LYS A 261 0.67 -27.84 -7.17
N ILE A 262 1.23 -26.87 -6.47
CA ILE A 262 1.19 -25.46 -6.87
C ILE A 262 2.19 -25.23 -8.00
N ARG A 263 1.75 -24.50 -9.01
CA ARG A 263 2.56 -24.08 -10.15
C ARG A 263 2.89 -22.60 -10.02
N ILE A 264 4.16 -22.26 -9.89
CA ILE A 264 4.62 -20.88 -9.81
C ILE A 264 5.36 -20.53 -11.12
N GLY A 265 4.86 -19.50 -11.79
CA GLY A 265 5.45 -18.95 -13.00
C GLY A 265 6.52 -17.91 -12.71
N ILE A 266 7.63 -17.97 -13.44
CA ILE A 266 8.72 -16.99 -13.43
C ILE A 266 8.69 -16.22 -14.76
N PRO A 267 8.18 -14.98 -14.77
CA PRO A 267 8.10 -14.17 -15.99
C PRO A 267 9.47 -13.71 -16.48
N LYS A 268 9.85 -14.05 -17.71
CA LYS A 268 11.15 -13.64 -18.27
C LYS A 268 11.31 -12.12 -18.39
N GLU A 269 10.22 -11.37 -18.62
CA GLU A 269 10.24 -9.92 -18.86
C GLU A 269 10.54 -9.07 -17.60
N TYR A 270 10.53 -9.70 -16.43
CA TYR A 270 10.88 -9.06 -15.16
C TYR A 270 12.39 -9.04 -14.91
N HIS A 271 13.17 -9.84 -15.67
CA HIS A 271 14.61 -9.66 -15.75
C HIS A 271 14.91 -8.45 -16.65
N CYS A 272 14.83 -7.25 -16.06
CA CYS A 272 14.87 -5.99 -16.79
C CYS A 272 16.15 -5.18 -16.54
N LYS A 273 16.40 -4.22 -17.44
CA LYS A 273 17.52 -3.28 -17.30
C LYS A 273 17.40 -2.47 -16.00
N GLY A 274 18.53 -2.33 -15.30
CA GLY A 274 18.60 -1.54 -14.06
C GLY A 274 18.27 -2.33 -12.80
N MET A 275 17.97 -3.63 -12.90
CA MET A 275 17.86 -4.51 -11.75
C MET A 275 19.25 -4.76 -11.13
N ASN A 276 19.33 -4.62 -9.81
CA ASN A 276 20.53 -4.89 -9.04
C ASN A 276 20.79 -6.41 -8.99
N GLU A 277 22.05 -6.82 -9.08
CA GLU A 277 22.49 -8.20 -8.95
C GLU A 277 22.01 -8.85 -7.64
N GLU A 278 22.01 -8.12 -6.52
CA GLU A 278 21.51 -8.66 -5.24
C GLU A 278 20.01 -8.98 -5.28
N VAL A 279 19.22 -8.28 -6.10
CA VAL A 279 17.79 -8.59 -6.32
C VAL A 279 17.65 -9.86 -7.16
N LEU A 280 18.46 -10.03 -8.19
CA LEU A 280 18.49 -11.25 -9.00
C LEU A 280 18.88 -12.47 -8.16
N GLU A 281 19.95 -12.34 -7.35
CA GLU A 281 20.36 -13.37 -6.39
C GLU A 281 19.26 -13.70 -5.38
N THR A 282 18.52 -12.68 -4.92
CA THR A 282 17.38 -12.87 -4.01
C THR A 282 16.25 -13.63 -4.69
N TRP A 283 15.95 -13.29 -5.94
CA TRP A 283 14.92 -13.96 -6.73
C TRP A 283 15.29 -15.42 -6.98
N GLN A 284 16.52 -15.68 -7.42
CA GLN A 284 17.02 -17.04 -7.64
C GLN A 284 17.02 -17.85 -6.34
N PHE A 285 17.45 -17.28 -5.22
CA PHE A 285 17.42 -17.95 -3.92
C PHE A 285 16.03 -18.48 -3.54
N VAL A 286 14.98 -17.69 -3.76
CA VAL A 286 13.61 -18.13 -3.46
C VAL A 286 13.09 -19.13 -4.49
N ILE A 287 13.50 -19.00 -5.77
CA ILE A 287 13.21 -20.01 -6.80
C ILE A 287 13.80 -21.36 -6.37
N ASP A 288 15.08 -21.42 -5.99
CA ASP A 288 15.77 -22.65 -5.60
C ASP A 288 15.15 -23.32 -4.36
N LEU A 289 14.61 -22.52 -3.43
CA LEU A 289 13.85 -23.01 -2.28
C LEU A 289 12.52 -23.63 -2.71
N LEU A 290 11.79 -22.96 -3.61
CA LEU A 290 10.46 -23.39 -4.05
C LEU A 290 10.50 -24.55 -5.04
N GLU A 291 11.56 -24.70 -5.85
CA GLU A 291 11.72 -25.83 -6.78
C GLU A 291 11.71 -27.20 -6.07
N ARG A 292 12.04 -27.23 -4.78
CA ARG A 292 12.02 -28.44 -3.95
C ARG A 292 10.62 -28.80 -3.45
N GLU A 293 9.71 -27.82 -3.42
CA GLU A 293 8.42 -27.90 -2.75
C GLU A 293 7.24 -27.77 -3.72
N CYS A 294 7.44 -27.21 -4.92
CA CYS A 294 6.38 -26.94 -5.89
C CYS A 294 6.90 -26.97 -7.34
N ILE A 295 5.99 -26.79 -8.31
CA ILE A 295 6.31 -26.82 -9.73
C ILE A 295 6.68 -25.41 -10.18
N ILE A 296 7.94 -25.18 -10.55
CA ILE A 296 8.38 -23.92 -11.15
C ILE A 296 8.36 -24.02 -12.68
N SER A 297 7.92 -22.97 -13.35
CA SER A 297 7.98 -22.88 -14.81
C SER A 297 8.26 -21.45 -15.27
N THR A 298 9.04 -21.30 -16.35
CA THR A 298 9.22 -20.00 -16.99
C THR A 298 7.98 -19.63 -17.80
N VAL A 299 7.51 -18.39 -17.67
CA VAL A 299 6.36 -17.86 -18.41
C VAL A 299 6.71 -16.54 -19.11
N SER A 300 5.80 -16.04 -19.94
CA SER A 300 5.99 -14.80 -20.71
C SER A 300 4.78 -13.87 -20.52
N LEU A 301 5.07 -12.63 -20.15
CA LEU A 301 4.15 -11.50 -20.10
C LEU A 301 4.74 -10.38 -21.00
N PRO A 302 4.61 -10.51 -22.34
CA PRO A 302 5.35 -9.69 -23.30
C PRO A 302 5.06 -8.19 -23.21
N HIS A 303 3.91 -7.79 -22.66
CA HIS A 303 3.52 -6.40 -22.51
C HIS A 303 3.91 -5.78 -21.16
N THR A 304 4.72 -6.47 -20.33
CA THR A 304 5.17 -5.96 -19.02
C THR A 304 5.83 -4.59 -19.13
N SER A 305 6.78 -4.41 -20.06
CA SER A 305 7.57 -3.17 -20.16
C SER A 305 6.75 -1.96 -20.60
N VAL A 306 5.68 -2.16 -21.37
CA VAL A 306 4.79 -1.06 -21.80
C VAL A 306 3.87 -0.58 -20.69
N SER A 307 3.77 -1.31 -19.57
CA SER A 307 3.03 -0.93 -18.37
C SER A 307 3.29 0.50 -17.93
N ILE A 308 4.57 0.87 -17.84
CA ILE A 308 4.98 2.19 -17.35
C ILE A 308 4.36 3.32 -18.17
N ALA A 309 4.41 3.20 -19.50
CA ALA A 309 3.88 4.21 -20.39
C ALA A 309 2.34 4.25 -20.36
N VAL A 310 1.71 3.07 -20.39
CA VAL A 310 0.24 2.93 -20.35
C VAL A 310 -0.32 3.48 -19.05
N TYR A 311 0.25 3.08 -17.92
CA TYR A 311 -0.11 3.57 -16.59
C TYR A 311 0.03 5.09 -16.53
N SER A 312 1.16 5.65 -17.00
CA SER A 312 1.37 7.10 -16.98
C SER A 312 0.27 7.87 -17.72
N ILE A 313 -0.16 7.40 -18.90
CA ILE A 313 -1.22 8.06 -19.67
C ILE A 313 -2.57 7.96 -18.95
N LEU A 314 -2.96 6.75 -18.56
CA LEU A 314 -4.27 6.51 -17.92
C LEU A 314 -4.36 7.22 -16.56
N ASN A 315 -3.28 7.16 -15.77
CA ASN A 315 -3.17 7.88 -14.49
C ASN A 315 -3.40 9.37 -14.69
N GLN A 316 -2.69 10.00 -15.63
CA GLN A 316 -2.79 11.43 -15.85
C GLN A 316 -4.18 11.85 -16.36
N CYS A 317 -4.79 11.06 -17.23
CA CYS A 317 -6.16 11.30 -17.70
C CYS A 317 -7.18 11.27 -16.54
N GLU A 318 -7.13 10.25 -15.69
CA GLU A 318 -8.04 10.17 -14.54
C GLU A 318 -7.71 11.22 -13.48
N VAL A 319 -6.44 11.56 -13.27
CA VAL A 319 -6.02 12.64 -12.36
C VAL A 319 -6.60 13.98 -12.80
N ALA A 320 -6.55 14.31 -14.10
CA ALA A 320 -7.10 15.57 -14.61
C ALA A 320 -8.59 15.72 -14.26
N SER A 321 -9.36 14.62 -14.37
CA SER A 321 -10.77 14.60 -13.98
C SER A 321 -10.97 14.55 -12.46
N ASN A 322 -10.30 13.65 -11.75
CA ASN A 322 -10.48 13.47 -10.30
C ASN A 322 -10.13 14.71 -9.50
N MET A 323 -9.09 15.43 -9.93
CA MET A 323 -8.62 16.63 -9.25
C MET A 323 -9.44 17.88 -9.59
N SER A 324 -10.38 17.83 -10.54
CA SER A 324 -11.16 19.02 -10.93
C SER A 324 -12.07 19.54 -9.82
N ARG A 325 -12.46 18.66 -8.88
CA ARG A 325 -13.32 18.99 -7.73
C ARG A 325 -12.66 19.91 -6.67
N TYR A 326 -11.34 20.08 -6.74
CA TYR A 326 -10.60 20.89 -5.77
C TYR A 326 -10.44 22.29 -6.34
N ASP A 327 -11.39 23.15 -5.99
CA ASP A 327 -11.56 24.50 -6.52
C ASP A 327 -11.68 25.57 -5.43
N GLY A 328 -11.74 25.16 -4.16
CA GLY A 328 -11.83 26.03 -2.98
C GLY A 328 -13.22 26.56 -2.67
N LEU A 329 -14.26 26.08 -3.34
CA LEU A 329 -15.64 26.54 -3.08
C LEU A 329 -16.28 25.79 -1.91
N GLU A 330 -16.35 24.46 -1.99
CA GLU A 330 -17.04 23.65 -0.98
C GLU A 330 -16.15 23.29 0.21
N TYR A 331 -14.86 23.07 -0.03
CA TYR A 331 -13.90 22.64 0.98
C TYR A 331 -12.45 22.85 0.52
N GLY A 332 -11.51 22.74 1.47
CA GLY A 332 -10.07 22.79 1.20
C GLY A 332 -9.50 24.21 1.19
N HIS A 333 -8.36 24.37 0.53
CA HIS A 333 -7.70 25.65 0.33
C HIS A 333 -8.54 26.53 -0.61
N ARG A 334 -8.56 27.84 -0.33
CA ARG A 334 -9.17 28.86 -1.19
C ARG A 334 -8.20 30.04 -1.24
N ALA A 335 -7.85 30.47 -2.45
CA ALA A 335 -7.00 31.64 -2.64
C ALA A 335 -7.72 32.92 -2.20
N ASP A 336 -6.95 33.89 -1.72
CA ASP A 336 -7.41 35.22 -1.35
C ASP A 336 -7.37 36.12 -2.60
N THR A 337 -8.40 36.02 -3.44
CA THR A 337 -8.58 36.84 -4.66
C THR A 337 -10.06 37.13 -4.90
N ASP A 338 -10.35 38.36 -5.28
CA ASP A 338 -11.71 38.88 -5.52
C ASP A 338 -11.91 39.38 -6.97
N TYR A 339 -11.03 39.02 -7.91
CA TYR A 339 -11.08 39.53 -9.28
C TYR A 339 -12.11 38.82 -10.17
N SER A 340 -12.04 37.50 -10.28
CA SER A 340 -12.95 36.69 -11.10
C SER A 340 -13.02 35.24 -10.59
N THR A 341 -14.06 34.50 -10.99
CA THR A 341 -14.18 33.08 -10.66
C THR A 341 -13.07 32.25 -11.32
N GLU A 342 -12.68 32.58 -12.55
CA GLU A 342 -11.58 31.93 -13.26
C GLU A 342 -10.24 32.10 -12.54
N GLU A 343 -9.96 33.31 -12.06
CA GLU A 343 -8.76 33.58 -11.27
C GLU A 343 -8.81 32.86 -9.92
N LEU A 344 -9.96 32.87 -9.24
CA LEU A 344 -10.12 32.14 -7.97
C LEU A 344 -9.76 30.65 -8.15
N TYR A 345 -10.29 30.00 -9.19
CA TYR A 345 -9.96 28.60 -9.47
C TYR A 345 -8.49 28.39 -9.81
N ALA A 346 -7.93 29.24 -10.68
CA ALA A 346 -6.54 29.12 -11.09
C ALA A 346 -5.58 29.31 -9.90
N SER A 347 -5.75 30.38 -9.13
CA SER A 347 -4.93 30.72 -7.97
C SER A 347 -5.07 29.67 -6.87
N THR A 348 -6.30 29.24 -6.54
CA THR A 348 -6.53 28.20 -5.53
C THR A 348 -5.79 26.90 -5.86
N ARG A 349 -5.84 26.47 -7.12
CA ARG A 349 -5.17 25.25 -7.59
C ARG A 349 -3.65 25.43 -7.70
N CYS A 350 -3.19 26.63 -8.05
CA CYS A 350 -1.78 26.98 -8.08
C CYS A 350 -1.16 27.04 -6.67
N GLU A 351 -1.90 27.51 -5.68
CA GLU A 351 -1.41 27.58 -4.30
C GLU A 351 -1.51 26.22 -3.58
N GLY A 352 -2.59 25.47 -3.85
CA GLY A 352 -2.90 24.25 -3.12
C GLY A 352 -2.16 23.00 -3.60
N PHE A 353 -1.82 22.87 -4.89
CA PHE A 353 -1.16 21.67 -5.44
C PHE A 353 0.32 21.89 -5.71
N ASN A 354 1.17 20.90 -5.41
CA ASN A 354 2.57 20.94 -5.84
C ASN A 354 2.76 20.77 -7.37
N ASN A 355 4.02 20.86 -7.80
CA ASN A 355 4.41 20.70 -9.21
C ASN A 355 4.10 19.31 -9.79
N VAL A 356 4.18 18.23 -8.99
CA VAL A 356 3.90 16.86 -9.45
C VAL A 356 2.41 16.74 -9.81
N VAL A 357 1.53 17.16 -8.90
CA VAL A 357 0.08 17.09 -9.11
C VAL A 357 -0.33 17.96 -10.30
N ARG A 358 0.14 19.22 -10.36
CA ARG A 358 -0.14 20.11 -11.50
C ARG A 358 0.35 19.55 -12.83
N SER A 359 1.56 19.01 -12.87
CA SER A 359 2.13 18.43 -14.11
C SER A 359 1.29 17.26 -14.63
N ARG A 360 0.77 16.41 -13.74
CA ARG A 360 -0.13 15.30 -14.12
C ARG A 360 -1.48 15.81 -14.61
N ILE A 361 -2.05 16.85 -14.00
CA ILE A 361 -3.29 17.51 -14.47
C ILE A 361 -3.09 18.08 -15.88
N PHE A 362 -2.01 18.83 -16.12
CA PHE A 362 -1.73 19.41 -17.44
C PHE A 362 -1.57 18.33 -18.52
N ALA A 363 -0.80 17.28 -18.24
CA ALA A 363 -0.60 16.19 -19.19
C ALA A 363 -1.89 15.40 -19.44
N GLY A 364 -2.70 15.17 -18.41
CA GLY A 364 -4.01 14.53 -18.55
C GLY A 364 -4.96 15.33 -19.44
N ASN A 365 -5.07 16.63 -19.20
CA ASN A 365 -5.86 17.52 -20.06
C ASN A 365 -5.37 17.47 -21.52
N TYR A 366 -4.05 17.48 -21.73
CA TYR A 366 -3.48 17.35 -23.08
C TYR A 366 -3.87 16.03 -23.76
N PHE A 367 -3.80 14.89 -23.06
CA PHE A 367 -4.19 13.59 -23.62
C PHE A 367 -5.69 13.49 -23.92
N LEU A 368 -6.52 14.21 -23.16
CA LEU A 368 -7.97 14.20 -23.29
C LEU A 368 -8.52 15.23 -24.30
N LEU A 369 -7.67 16.11 -24.86
CA LEU A 369 -8.08 16.98 -25.97
C LEU A 369 -8.64 16.12 -27.12
N ARG A 370 -9.71 16.60 -27.78
CA ARG A 370 -10.41 15.89 -28.86
C ARG A 370 -9.46 15.32 -29.93
N GLN A 371 -8.46 16.09 -30.34
CA GLN A 371 -7.46 15.71 -31.35
C GLN A 371 -6.45 14.64 -30.87
N ASN A 372 -6.28 14.50 -29.56
CA ASN A 372 -5.31 13.61 -28.91
C ASN A 372 -5.96 12.35 -28.33
N TYR A 373 -7.27 12.38 -28.07
CA TYR A 373 -8.01 11.35 -27.35
C TYR A 373 -7.81 9.94 -27.92
N GLU A 374 -7.95 9.77 -29.23
CA GLU A 374 -7.74 8.46 -29.88
C GLU A 374 -6.28 8.01 -29.84
N LYS A 375 -5.35 8.95 -30.04
CA LYS A 375 -3.90 8.71 -30.12
C LYS A 375 -3.32 8.26 -28.78
N PHE A 376 -3.80 8.83 -27.67
CA PHE A 376 -3.26 8.56 -26.34
C PHE A 376 -4.21 7.71 -25.49
N PHE A 377 -5.37 8.26 -25.11
CA PHE A 377 -6.24 7.61 -24.13
C PHE A 377 -6.82 6.28 -24.64
N LEU A 378 -7.45 6.26 -25.83
CA LEU A 378 -7.97 5.01 -26.38
C LEU A 378 -6.88 4.00 -26.70
N LYS A 379 -5.71 4.46 -27.16
CA LYS A 379 -4.57 3.57 -27.41
C LYS A 379 -4.05 2.95 -26.12
N ALA A 380 -3.94 3.73 -25.04
CA ALA A 380 -3.53 3.24 -23.73
C ALA A 380 -4.55 2.22 -23.17
N LEU A 381 -5.86 2.43 -23.33
CA LEU A 381 -6.87 1.44 -22.93
C LEU A 381 -6.74 0.12 -23.70
N LYS A 382 -6.48 0.17 -25.01
CA LYS A 382 -6.23 -1.03 -25.82
C LYS A 382 -4.97 -1.77 -25.36
N LEU A 383 -3.90 -1.06 -25.04
CA LEU A 383 -2.67 -1.68 -24.51
C LEU A 383 -2.86 -2.23 -23.10
N ARG A 384 -3.60 -1.55 -22.22
CA ARG A 384 -3.99 -2.09 -20.91
C ARG A 384 -4.71 -3.42 -21.05
N ARG A 385 -5.57 -3.57 -22.05
CA ARG A 385 -6.23 -4.84 -22.36
C ARG A 385 -5.22 -5.94 -22.70
N LEU A 386 -4.22 -5.66 -23.54
CA LEU A 386 -3.16 -6.64 -23.84
C LEU A 386 -2.38 -7.06 -22.59
N ILE A 387 -2.09 -6.12 -21.69
CA ILE A 387 -1.39 -6.43 -20.43
C ILE A 387 -2.27 -7.32 -19.54
N SER A 388 -3.58 -7.02 -19.43
CA SER A 388 -4.53 -7.89 -18.72
C SER A 388 -4.65 -9.27 -19.38
N ASP A 389 -4.58 -9.34 -20.71
CA ASP A 389 -4.65 -10.59 -21.46
C ASP A 389 -3.42 -11.47 -21.20
N ASP A 390 -2.21 -10.89 -21.07
CA ASP A 390 -1.00 -11.64 -20.67
C ASP A 390 -1.22 -12.42 -19.37
N PHE A 391 -1.76 -11.77 -18.32
CA PHE A 391 -2.11 -12.44 -17.06
C PHE A 391 -3.18 -13.53 -17.27
N ARG A 392 -4.21 -13.24 -18.09
CA ARG A 392 -5.26 -14.23 -18.36
C ARG A 392 -4.68 -15.47 -19.06
N TYR A 393 -3.75 -15.30 -19.98
CA TYR A 393 -3.10 -16.41 -20.69
C TYR A 393 -2.21 -17.24 -19.78
N VAL A 394 -1.42 -16.63 -18.88
CA VAL A 394 -0.58 -17.41 -17.96
C VAL A 394 -1.40 -18.13 -16.89
N PHE A 395 -2.53 -17.59 -16.44
CA PHE A 395 -3.38 -18.24 -15.43
C PHE A 395 -4.39 -19.25 -16.00
N ASN A 396 -4.85 -19.07 -17.25
CA ASN A 396 -5.90 -19.92 -17.84
C ASN A 396 -5.47 -20.70 -19.09
N GLY A 397 -4.24 -20.48 -19.59
CA GLY A 397 -3.74 -21.09 -20.81
C GLY A 397 -3.31 -22.56 -20.66
N VAL A 398 -2.73 -23.11 -21.74
CA VAL A 398 -2.25 -24.50 -21.79
C VAL A 398 -1.14 -24.75 -20.76
N ASN A 399 -0.21 -23.81 -20.63
CA ASN A 399 0.88 -23.84 -19.66
C ASN A 399 0.51 -23.07 -18.39
N ARG A 400 -0.72 -23.28 -17.88
CA ARG A 400 -1.22 -22.51 -16.74
C ARG A 400 -0.33 -22.66 -15.50
N VAL A 401 -0.13 -21.53 -14.83
CA VAL A 401 0.44 -21.42 -13.49
C VAL A 401 -0.62 -20.90 -12.54
N ASP A 402 -0.46 -21.19 -11.25
CA ASP A 402 -1.41 -20.77 -10.22
C ASP A 402 -1.03 -19.39 -9.67
N LEU A 403 0.27 -19.11 -9.57
CA LEU A 403 0.81 -17.83 -9.11
C LEU A 403 2.03 -17.42 -9.96
N LEU A 404 2.40 -16.15 -9.88
CA LEU A 404 3.65 -15.62 -10.44
C LEU A 404 4.57 -15.16 -9.31
N LEU A 405 5.87 -15.44 -9.41
CA LEU A 405 6.90 -14.92 -8.50
C LEU A 405 7.80 -13.94 -9.26
N THR A 406 7.90 -12.71 -8.77
CA THR A 406 8.71 -11.64 -9.36
C THR A 406 9.46 -10.87 -8.28
N PRO A 407 10.48 -10.06 -8.62
CA PRO A 407 10.96 -9.02 -7.73
C PRO A 407 9.87 -8.00 -7.43
N THR A 408 9.89 -7.36 -6.25
CA THR A 408 9.00 -6.22 -5.96
C THR A 408 9.62 -4.90 -6.43
N THR A 409 10.91 -4.71 -6.18
CA THR A 409 11.68 -3.50 -6.54
C THR A 409 12.95 -3.88 -7.30
N LEU A 410 13.54 -2.92 -8.02
CA LEU A 410 14.76 -3.15 -8.81
C LEU A 410 16.05 -3.11 -7.98
N SER A 411 15.99 -2.56 -6.77
CA SER A 411 17.11 -2.46 -5.83
C SER A 411 16.59 -2.47 -4.39
N ASP A 412 17.51 -2.44 -3.42
CA ASP A 412 17.20 -1.97 -2.08
C ASP A 412 16.81 -0.47 -2.09
N ALA A 413 16.43 0.07 -0.94
CA ALA A 413 15.94 1.43 -0.83
C ALA A 413 16.96 2.45 -1.37
N PRO A 414 16.59 3.34 -2.31
CA PRO A 414 17.48 4.40 -2.80
C PRO A 414 17.87 5.42 -1.73
N LEU A 415 19.04 6.03 -1.89
CA LEU A 415 19.41 7.25 -1.15
C LEU A 415 18.43 8.37 -1.48
N TYR A 416 18.04 9.14 -0.47
CA TYR A 416 17.14 10.28 -0.68
C TYR A 416 17.70 11.27 -1.71
N ASN A 417 18.98 11.66 -1.59
CA ASN A 417 19.61 12.63 -2.48
C ASN A 417 19.62 12.15 -3.93
N ASP A 418 19.93 10.86 -4.16
CA ASP A 418 19.88 10.27 -5.50
C ASP A 418 18.45 10.20 -6.03
N PHE A 419 17.48 9.92 -5.14
CA PHE A 419 16.07 9.85 -5.50
C PHE A 419 15.54 11.20 -5.98
N VAL A 420 15.78 12.27 -5.21
CA VAL A 420 15.28 13.61 -5.56
C VAL A 420 16.05 14.29 -6.70
N SER A 421 17.18 13.72 -7.13
CA SER A 421 17.93 14.20 -8.30
C SER A 421 17.22 13.95 -9.64
N LYS A 422 16.18 13.10 -9.66
CA LYS A 422 15.40 12.78 -10.87
C LYS A 422 13.97 13.27 -10.74
N ALA A 423 13.29 13.47 -11.87
CA ALA A 423 11.88 13.83 -11.86
C ALA A 423 11.01 12.70 -11.25
N ASN A 424 9.91 13.08 -10.58
CA ASN A 424 8.94 12.14 -9.98
C ASN A 424 8.47 11.05 -10.98
N ARG A 425 8.23 11.43 -12.25
CA ARG A 425 7.85 10.48 -13.30
C ARG A 425 8.91 9.41 -13.56
N ASP A 426 10.18 9.81 -13.62
CA ASP A 426 11.29 8.89 -13.87
C ASP A 426 11.52 7.96 -12.69
N GLN A 427 11.31 8.47 -11.47
CA GLN A 427 11.35 7.63 -10.27
C GLN A 427 10.22 6.61 -10.27
N CYS A 428 8.97 7.01 -10.53
CA CYS A 428 7.85 6.06 -10.60
C CYS A 428 8.08 5.00 -11.69
N ALA A 429 8.64 5.40 -12.85
CA ALA A 429 8.97 4.47 -13.93
C ALA A 429 9.98 3.37 -13.53
N LEU A 430 10.91 3.69 -12.64
CA LEU A 430 11.90 2.74 -12.12
C LEU A 430 11.36 1.94 -10.92
N GLN A 431 10.79 2.63 -9.95
CA GLN A 431 10.38 2.05 -8.67
C GLN A 431 9.15 1.17 -8.77
N ASP A 432 8.29 1.41 -9.76
CA ASP A 432 7.01 0.71 -9.90
C ASP A 432 7.00 -0.29 -11.08
N TYR A 433 8.15 -0.51 -11.74
CA TYR A 433 8.26 -1.37 -12.93
C TYR A 433 7.67 -2.76 -12.69
N CYS A 434 8.01 -3.39 -11.57
CA CYS A 434 7.54 -4.73 -11.23
C CYS A 434 6.11 -4.77 -10.66
N THR A 435 5.56 -3.62 -10.24
CA THR A 435 4.30 -3.60 -9.49
C THR A 435 3.09 -3.15 -10.30
N GLN A 436 3.26 -2.22 -11.25
CA GLN A 436 2.15 -1.66 -12.04
C GLN A 436 1.34 -2.68 -12.86
N PRO A 437 1.95 -3.72 -13.46
CA PRO A 437 1.19 -4.72 -14.24
C PRO A 437 0.00 -5.32 -13.47
N ALA A 438 0.15 -5.57 -12.16
CA ALA A 438 -0.91 -6.12 -11.33
C ALA A 438 -2.12 -5.18 -11.17
N ASN A 439 -1.91 -3.85 -11.07
CA ASN A 439 -3.00 -2.88 -10.96
C ASN A 439 -3.77 -2.75 -12.27
N MET A 440 -3.06 -2.71 -13.39
CA MET A 440 -3.69 -2.63 -14.71
C MET A 440 -4.55 -3.86 -15.01
N ALA A 441 -4.14 -5.04 -14.54
CA ALA A 441 -4.88 -6.28 -14.65
C ALA A 441 -5.94 -6.50 -13.54
N GLY A 442 -5.92 -5.68 -12.48
CA GLY A 442 -6.88 -5.77 -11.37
C GLY A 442 -6.66 -6.97 -10.43
N ILE A 443 -5.52 -7.64 -10.49
CA ILE A 443 -5.24 -8.91 -9.79
C ILE A 443 -4.58 -8.71 -8.42
N PRO A 444 -4.74 -9.63 -7.44
CA PRO A 444 -4.12 -9.51 -6.13
C PRO A 444 -2.59 -9.73 -6.20
N ALA A 445 -1.86 -9.02 -5.35
CA ALA A 445 -0.41 -9.13 -5.25
C ALA A 445 0.11 -8.85 -3.83
N ILE A 446 1.12 -9.59 -3.40
CA ILE A 446 1.75 -9.47 -2.06
C ILE A 446 3.26 -9.31 -2.22
N SER A 447 3.85 -8.36 -1.51
CA SER A 447 5.30 -8.23 -1.32
C SER A 447 5.70 -8.83 0.02
N ILE A 448 6.79 -9.61 0.02
CA ILE A 448 7.30 -10.36 1.18
C ILE A 448 8.80 -10.04 1.32
N PRO A 449 9.27 -9.62 2.50
CA PRO A 449 10.69 -9.40 2.74
C PRO A 449 11.44 -10.73 2.83
N ILE A 450 12.56 -10.84 2.11
CA ILE A 450 13.31 -12.10 1.96
C ILE A 450 14.61 -12.07 2.75
N LYS A 451 15.50 -11.12 2.45
CA LYS A 451 16.80 -10.99 3.12
C LYS A 451 17.26 -9.54 3.13
N LEU A 452 18.36 -9.27 3.84
CA LEU A 452 19.02 -7.97 3.81
C LEU A 452 20.10 -7.95 2.72
N SER A 453 20.23 -6.80 2.04
CA SER A 453 21.33 -6.51 1.12
C SER A 453 22.66 -6.33 1.85
N LYS A 454 23.75 -6.18 1.10
CA LYS A 454 25.07 -5.76 1.62
C LYS A 454 24.99 -4.44 2.40
N ASN A 455 24.09 -3.54 2.00
CA ASN A 455 23.82 -2.28 2.70
C ASN A 455 22.95 -2.43 3.95
N LYS A 456 22.62 -3.65 4.36
CA LYS A 456 21.70 -3.97 5.47
C LYS A 456 20.29 -3.43 5.28
N LEU A 457 19.87 -3.31 4.02
CA LEU A 457 18.53 -2.85 3.65
C LEU A 457 17.68 -4.02 3.16
N PRO A 458 16.34 -3.98 3.33
CA PRO A 458 15.48 -5.06 2.88
C PRO A 458 15.51 -5.30 1.37
N LEU A 459 15.52 -6.57 0.98
CA LEU A 459 15.25 -7.07 -0.37
C LEU A 459 14.00 -7.95 -0.32
N SER A 460 13.05 -7.68 -1.20
CA SER A 460 11.72 -8.29 -1.17
C SER A 460 11.30 -8.82 -2.53
N LEU A 461 10.50 -9.88 -2.51
CA LEU A 461 9.88 -10.46 -3.69
C LEU A 461 8.36 -10.35 -3.60
N GLN A 462 7.73 -10.54 -4.74
CA GLN A 462 6.31 -10.39 -4.95
C GLN A 462 5.70 -11.66 -5.49
N LEU A 463 4.55 -12.05 -4.94
CA LEU A 463 3.66 -13.00 -5.55
C LEU A 463 2.45 -12.28 -6.15
N MET A 464 2.00 -12.74 -7.32
CA MET A 464 0.73 -12.33 -7.93
C MET A 464 -0.13 -13.56 -8.20
N GLY A 465 -1.43 -13.46 -7.96
CA GLY A 465 -2.37 -14.53 -8.25
C GLY A 465 -3.49 -14.08 -9.19
N PRO A 466 -4.31 -14.99 -9.72
CA PRO A 466 -5.53 -14.62 -10.43
C PRO A 466 -6.51 -13.84 -9.54
N ALA A 467 -7.45 -13.14 -10.16
CA ALA A 467 -8.51 -12.44 -9.41
C ALA A 467 -9.23 -13.42 -8.47
N LEU A 468 -9.52 -12.95 -7.25
CA LEU A 468 -10.19 -13.71 -6.18
C LEU A 468 -9.41 -14.91 -5.63
N SER A 469 -8.08 -14.94 -5.80
CA SER A 469 -7.21 -16.01 -5.28
C SER A 469 -6.49 -15.65 -3.98
N GLU A 470 -7.02 -14.72 -3.18
CA GLU A 470 -6.35 -14.20 -1.98
C GLU A 470 -5.94 -15.31 -1.00
N GLU A 471 -6.78 -16.32 -0.80
CA GLU A 471 -6.46 -17.44 0.10
C GLU A 471 -5.25 -18.23 -0.36
N LEU A 472 -5.20 -18.64 -1.63
CA LEU A 472 -4.05 -19.34 -2.21
C LEU A 472 -2.79 -18.48 -2.10
N LEU A 473 -2.90 -17.22 -2.54
CA LEU A 473 -1.79 -16.27 -2.57
C LEU A 473 -1.19 -16.06 -1.17
N LEU A 474 -2.03 -15.89 -0.15
CA LEU A 474 -1.58 -15.67 1.22
C LEU A 474 -1.02 -16.95 1.87
N ASN A 475 -1.55 -18.14 1.54
CA ASN A 475 -0.97 -19.40 2.03
C ASN A 475 0.43 -19.66 1.45
N VAL A 476 0.64 -19.42 0.16
CA VAL A 476 1.98 -19.56 -0.46
C VAL A 476 2.94 -18.50 0.09
N ALA A 477 2.46 -17.26 0.25
CA ALA A 477 3.25 -16.19 0.88
C ALA A 477 3.70 -16.56 2.30
N LYS A 478 2.82 -17.19 3.10
CA LYS A 478 3.15 -17.65 4.45
C LYS A 478 4.28 -18.69 4.43
N LYS A 479 4.27 -19.63 3.48
CA LYS A 479 5.36 -20.61 3.35
C LYS A 479 6.69 -19.97 3.00
N ILE A 480 6.70 -19.00 2.07
CA ILE A 480 7.91 -18.23 1.78
C ILE A 480 8.40 -17.49 3.03
N GLU A 481 7.50 -16.82 3.77
CA GLU A 481 7.84 -16.14 5.03
C GLU A 481 8.51 -17.10 6.04
N ASP A 482 7.99 -18.34 6.16
CA ASP A 482 8.55 -19.36 7.06
C ASP A 482 9.93 -19.86 6.61
N PHE A 483 10.19 -19.94 5.31
CA PHE A 483 11.49 -20.38 4.78
C PHE A 483 12.60 -19.34 4.98
N VAL A 484 12.29 -18.03 4.92
CA VAL A 484 13.31 -16.98 4.79
C VAL A 484 13.69 -16.30 6.10
N ASN A 485 12.92 -16.52 7.19
CA ASN A 485 13.17 -16.02 8.55
C ASN A 485 13.73 -14.58 8.61
N PHE A 486 13.09 -13.66 7.88
CA PHE A 486 13.53 -12.28 7.77
C PHE A 486 13.58 -11.58 9.15
N PRO A 487 14.67 -10.85 9.47
CA PRO A 487 14.86 -10.27 10.80
C PRO A 487 13.84 -9.19 11.13
N THR A 488 13.45 -9.10 12.40
CA THR A 488 12.66 -7.97 12.90
C THR A 488 13.55 -6.77 13.17
N LEU A 489 13.15 -5.61 12.67
CA LEU A 489 13.84 -4.35 12.93
C LEU A 489 13.73 -3.98 14.41
N ASN A 490 14.87 -3.74 15.06
CA ASN A 490 14.94 -3.27 16.44
C ASN A 490 15.40 -1.81 16.47
N ILE A 491 14.45 -0.90 16.67
CA ILE A 491 14.75 0.53 16.86
C ILE A 491 14.91 0.75 18.37
N SER A 492 16.11 1.16 18.79
CA SER A 492 16.46 1.34 20.20
C SER A 492 15.72 2.48 20.86
#